data_AF-A0A7C1TWJ1-F1
#
_entry.id   AF-A0A7C1TWJ1-F1
#
_cell.length_a   1.000
_cell.length_b   1.000
_cell.length_c   1.000
_cell.angle_alpha   90.00
_cell.angle_beta   90.00
_cell.angle_gamma   90.00
#
_symmetry.space_group_name_H-M   'P 1'
#
loop_
_entity.id
_entity.type
_entity.pdbx_description
1 polymer ?
#
loop_
_entity_poly.entity_id
_entity_poly.type
_entity_poly.pdbx_seq_one_letter_code
_entity_poly.pdbx_strand_id
1 'polypeptide(L)'
;MYSLTTCGYCKAKAKELRSEHIAFKEYYIDTDTQRRDELNDKLQKAGYPPRGYGTPIMDIHGWMLPNNPSMDVIKEYMNKRGVSPGY
;
A
#
# COMPACT_ATOMS: atom_id res chain seq x y z
N MET A 1 -2.83 2.77 -2.12
CA MET A 1 -3.21 1.88 -1.01
C MET A 1 -4.08 0.77 -1.56
N TYR A 2 -3.71 -0.47 -1.29
CA TYR A 2 -4.49 -1.66 -1.62
C TYR A 2 -5.21 -2.15 -0.37
N SER A 3 -6.53 -2.33 -0.48
CA SER A 3 -7.48 -2.59 0.59
C SER A 3 -8.41 -3.75 0.23
N LEU A 4 -9.18 -4.23 1.21
CA LEU A 4 -10.32 -5.13 1.00
C LEU A 4 -11.61 -4.40 1.40
N THR A 5 -12.73 -4.70 0.75
CA THR A 5 -14.03 -4.06 1.06
C THR A 5 -14.49 -4.31 2.51
N THR A 6 -14.08 -5.44 3.10
CA THR A 6 -14.44 -5.87 4.46
C THR A 6 -13.36 -5.55 5.53
N CYS A 7 -12.27 -4.87 5.16
CA CYS A 7 -11.13 -4.64 6.04
C CYS A 7 -11.30 -3.42 6.96
N GLY A 8 -11.49 -3.66 8.27
CA GLY A 8 -11.59 -2.59 9.28
C GLY A 8 -10.32 -1.75 9.42
N TYR A 9 -9.14 -2.38 9.39
CA TYR A 9 -7.85 -1.68 9.44
C TYR A 9 -7.62 -0.77 8.23
N CYS A 10 -8.13 -1.13 7.06
CA CYS A 10 -8.04 -0.34 5.84
C CYS A 10 -8.85 0.95 5.97
N LYS A 11 -10.08 0.86 6.52
CA LYS A 11 -10.91 2.02 6.84
C LYS A 11 -10.24 2.94 7.88
N ALA A 12 -9.64 2.36 8.92
CA ALA A 12 -8.91 3.11 9.94
C ALA A 12 -7.70 3.85 9.35
N LYS A 13 -6.88 3.16 8.55
CA LYS A 13 -5.72 3.77 7.87
C LYS A 13 -6.13 4.85 6.87
N ALA A 14 -7.19 4.63 6.09
CA ALA A 14 -7.74 5.64 5.19
C ALA A 14 -8.15 6.92 5.95
N LYS A 15 -8.79 6.77 7.12
CA LYS A 15 -9.16 7.90 7.98
C LYS A 15 -7.92 8.63 8.49
N GLU A 16 -6.90 7.90 8.93
CA GLU A 16 -5.64 8.44 9.43
C GLU A 16 -4.87 9.23 8.34
N LEU A 17 -4.77 8.69 7.13
CA LEU A 17 -4.18 9.38 5.98
C LEU A 17 -4.93 10.68 5.65
N ARG A 18 -6.28 10.66 5.72
CA ARG A 18 -7.11 11.87 5.51
C ARG A 18 -6.89 12.91 6.59
N SER A 19 -6.81 12.51 7.86
CA SER A 19 -6.57 13.46 8.96
C SER A 19 -5.19 14.12 8.89
N GLU A 20 -4.22 13.44 8.28
CA GLU A 20 -2.87 13.95 8.04
C GLU A 20 -2.76 14.72 6.71
N HIS A 21 -3.90 14.97 6.03
CA HIS A 21 -3.95 15.62 4.72
C HIS A 21 -3.08 14.96 3.64
N ILE A 22 -2.84 13.65 3.77
CA ILE A 22 -2.07 12.88 2.78
C ILE A 22 -3.02 12.44 1.68
N ALA A 23 -2.75 12.88 0.45
CA ALA A 23 -3.46 12.42 -0.73
C ALA A 23 -3.10 10.96 -1.02
N PHE A 24 -4.11 10.11 -1.24
CA PHE A 24 -3.91 8.72 -1.63
C PHE A 24 -5.03 8.24 -2.56
N LYS A 25 -4.72 7.19 -3.31
CA LYS A 25 -5.70 6.41 -4.06
C LYS A 25 -5.88 5.05 -3.39
N GLU A 26 -7.13 4.62 -3.28
CA GLU A 26 -7.52 3.33 -2.71
C GLU A 26 -8.01 2.39 -3.81
N TYR A 27 -7.52 1.15 -3.78
CA TYR A 27 -7.93 0.07 -4.68
C TYR A 27 -8.39 -1.13 -3.86
N TYR A 28 -9.54 -1.69 -4.20
CA TYR A 28 -10.13 -2.85 -3.54
C TYR A 28 -9.80 -4.13 -4.31
N ILE A 29 -8.81 -4.88 -3.84
CA ILE A 29 -8.23 -6.04 -4.57
C ILE A 29 -9.06 -7.32 -4.46
N ASP A 30 -10.06 -7.33 -3.58
CA ASP A 30 -11.05 -8.41 -3.46
C ASP A 30 -12.14 -8.33 -4.55
N THR A 31 -12.36 -7.15 -5.13
CA THR A 31 -13.37 -6.94 -6.17
C THR A 31 -12.78 -6.56 -7.53
N ASP A 32 -11.51 -6.15 -7.58
CA ASP A 32 -10.80 -5.73 -8.79
C ASP A 32 -9.59 -6.65 -9.02
N THR A 33 -9.76 -7.62 -9.93
CA THR A 33 -8.71 -8.60 -10.26
C THR A 33 -7.51 -7.94 -10.93
N GLN A 34 -7.71 -6.91 -11.75
CA GLN A 34 -6.62 -6.19 -12.39
C GLN A 34 -5.73 -5.50 -11.35
N ARG A 35 -6.31 -4.89 -10.32
CA ARG A 35 -5.55 -4.27 -9.22
C ARG A 35 -4.87 -5.29 -8.32
N ARG A 36 -5.47 -6.46 -8.15
CA ARG A 36 -4.85 -7.58 -7.44
C ARG A 36 -3.60 -8.08 -8.17
N ASP A 37 -3.69 -8.25 -9.48
CA ASP A 37 -2.58 -8.73 -10.30
C ASP A 37 -1.45 -7.68 -10.34
N GLU A 38 -1.79 -6.38 -10.46
CA GLU A 38 -0.86 -5.27 -10.31
C GLU A 38 -0.14 -5.29 -8.95
N LEU A 39 -0.87 -5.52 -7.85
CA LEU A 39 -0.29 -5.62 -6.51
C LEU A 39 0.70 -6.80 -6.42
N ASN A 40 0.33 -7.96 -6.95
CA ASN A 40 1.17 -9.15 -6.91
C ASN A 40 2.48 -8.95 -7.70
N ASP A 41 2.41 -8.34 -8.89
CA ASP A 41 3.58 -7.97 -9.69
C ASP A 41 4.51 -7.02 -8.93
N LYS A 42 3.94 -5.96 -8.33
CA LYS A 42 4.72 -4.99 -7.54
C LYS A 42 5.38 -5.61 -6.31
N LEU A 43 4.67 -6.48 -5.59
CA LEU A 43 5.24 -7.19 -4.44
C LEU A 43 6.40 -8.08 -4.88
N GLN A 44 6.22 -8.85 -5.95
CA GLN A 44 7.28 -9.71 -6.50
C GLN A 44 8.51 -8.90 -6.90
N LYS A 45 8.32 -7.80 -7.64
CA LYS A 45 9.40 -6.89 -8.05
C LYS A 45 10.12 -6.25 -6.86
N ALA A 46 9.39 -5.94 -5.79
CA ALA A 46 9.97 -5.46 -4.54
C ALA A 46 10.65 -6.55 -3.70
N GLY A 47 10.77 -7.79 -4.21
CA GLY A 47 11.46 -8.90 -3.55
C GLY A 47 10.65 -9.61 -2.48
N TYR A 48 9.33 -9.35 -2.40
CA TYR A 48 8.45 -10.03 -1.46
C TYR A 48 8.06 -11.42 -2.00
N PRO A 49 8.23 -12.49 -1.22
CA PRO A 49 7.86 -13.84 -1.66
C PRO A 49 6.33 -13.96 -1.88
N PRO A 50 5.88 -14.83 -2.82
CA PRO A 50 4.45 -15.02 -3.09
C PRO A 50 3.76 -15.70 -1.90
N ARG A 51 3.11 -14.89 -1.06
CA ARG A 51 2.36 -15.33 0.13
C ARG A 51 1.21 -14.37 0.44
N GLY A 52 0.38 -14.73 1.43
CA GLY A 52 -0.61 -13.81 1.98
C GLY A 52 0.04 -12.64 2.71
N TYR A 53 -0.29 -11.41 2.30
CA TYR A 53 0.08 -10.17 2.99
C TYR A 53 -1.16 -9.52 3.60
N GLY A 54 -1.00 -8.97 4.80
CA GLY A 54 -2.07 -8.23 5.47
C GLY A 54 -2.33 -6.89 4.79
N THR A 55 -3.61 -6.54 4.63
CA THR A 55 -4.04 -5.22 4.18
C THR A 55 -4.26 -4.27 5.37
N PRO A 56 -4.10 -2.94 5.20
CA PRO A 56 -3.75 -2.26 3.95
C PRO A 56 -2.28 -2.42 3.55
N ILE A 57 -2.02 -2.44 2.24
CA ILE A 57 -0.68 -2.43 1.65
C ILE A 57 -0.47 -1.08 0.97
N MET A 58 0.66 -0.42 1.23
CA MET A 58 0.98 0.89 0.67
C MET A 58 1.97 0.75 -0.49
N ASP A 59 1.71 1.50 -1.55
CA ASP A 59 2.68 1.80 -2.61
C ASP A 59 3.00 3.29 -2.46
N ILE A 60 4.23 3.60 -2.07
CA ILE A 60 4.72 4.97 -1.89
C ILE A 60 5.84 5.20 -2.87
N HIS A 61 5.53 5.85 -3.99
CA HIS A 61 6.51 6.12 -5.06
C HIS A 61 7.24 4.84 -5.55
N GLY A 62 6.55 3.70 -5.63
CA GLY A 62 7.13 2.41 -6.02
C GLY A 62 7.67 1.57 -4.85
N TRP A 63 7.71 2.11 -3.62
CA TRP A 63 8.04 1.34 -2.43
C TRP A 63 6.82 0.60 -1.91
N MET A 64 6.88 -0.72 -1.92
CA MET A 64 5.83 -1.60 -1.41
C MET A 64 5.99 -1.83 0.10
N LEU A 65 4.99 -1.44 0.87
CA LEU A 65 4.94 -1.57 2.33
C LEU A 65 3.69 -2.38 2.73
N PRO A 66 3.81 -3.71 2.90
CA PRO A 66 2.71 -4.56 3.28
C PRO A 66 2.43 -4.56 4.78
N ASN A 67 1.35 -5.23 5.20
CA ASN A 67 1.01 -5.52 6.60
C ASN A 67 0.70 -4.27 7.45
N ASN A 68 -0.11 -3.36 6.91
CA ASN A 68 -0.58 -2.17 7.62
C ASN A 68 0.55 -1.32 8.24
N PRO A 69 1.42 -0.71 7.42
CA PRO A 69 2.54 0.09 7.93
C PRO A 69 2.06 1.25 8.81
N SER A 70 2.87 1.60 9.82
CA SER A 70 2.60 2.76 10.69
C SER A 70 2.73 4.07 9.91
N MET A 71 2.16 5.15 10.46
CA MET A 71 2.27 6.47 9.83
C MET A 71 3.70 6.99 9.79
N ASP A 72 4.52 6.68 10.77
CA ASP A 72 5.93 7.11 10.78
C ASP A 72 6.70 6.48 9.63
N VAL A 73 6.49 5.19 9.36
CA VAL A 73 7.08 4.50 8.20
C VAL A 73 6.56 5.10 6.90
N ILE A 74 5.26 5.35 6.80
CA ILE A 74 4.67 5.99 5.61
C ILE A 74 5.34 7.36 5.35
N LYS A 75 5.44 8.21 6.38
CA LYS A 75 6.05 9.55 6.29
C LYS A 75 7.54 9.48 5.95
N GLU A 76 8.28 8.52 6.52
CA GLU A 76 9.68 8.28 6.17
C GLU A 76 9.85 8.01 4.68
N TYR A 77 9.07 7.08 4.12
CA TYR A 77 9.17 6.73 2.70
C TYR A 77 8.62 7.83 1.77
N MET A 78 7.65 8.62 2.21
CA MET A 78 7.21 9.82 1.47
C MET A 78 8.33 10.85 1.34
N ASN A 79 9.22 10.96 2.34
CA ASN A 79 10.35 11.89 2.35
C ASN A 79 11.54 11.40 1.51
N LYS A 80 11.61 10.10 1.17
CA LYS A 80 12.65 9.52 0.29
C LYS A 80 12.48 9.87 -1.20
N ARG A 81 11.86 11.02 -1.52
CA ARG A 81 11.66 11.48 -2.91
C ARG A 81 13.00 11.54 -3.66
N GLY A 82 13.08 10.87 -4.81
CA GLY A 82 14.26 10.87 -5.68
C GLY A 82 14.98 9.52 -5.81
N VAL A 83 14.63 8.53 -4.99
CA VAL A 83 15.15 7.14 -5.10
C VAL A 83 13.94 6.19 -5.06
N SER A 84 13.21 6.11 -6.16
CA SER A 84 12.23 5.02 -6.35
C SER A 84 12.99 3.74 -6.68
N PRO A 85 12.55 2.57 -6.19
CA PRO A 85 13.29 1.32 -6.42
C PRO A 85 13.18 0.82 -7.87
N GLY A 86 12.54 1.58 -8.78
CA GLY A 86 12.70 1.47 -10.23
C GLY A 86 12.39 0.07 -10.76
N TYR A 87 11.14 -0.37 -10.63
CA TYR A 87 10.64 -1.61 -11.21
C TYR A 87 9.37 -1.38 -12.04
#